data_AF-A0A1C5S425-F1
#
_entry.id   AF-A0A1C5S425-F1
#
_cell.length_a   1.000
_cell.length_b   1.000
_cell.length_c   1.000
_cell.angle_alpha   90.00
_cell.angle_beta   90.00
_cell.angle_gamma   90.00
#
_symmetry.space_group_name_H-M   'P 1'
#
loop_
_entity.id
_entity.type
_entity.pdbx_description
1 polymer ?
#
loop_
_entity_poly.entity_id
_entity_poly.type
_entity_poly.pdbx_seq_one_letter_code
_entity_poly.pdbx_strand_id
1 'polypeptide(L)'
;MKKSNLTTLCYLEKDGCYLMMHRVRKKQDVNAGKWIGVGGHFELGESPEDCLLREVKEETGLTLTSWKFRGLVTFTQEGFGTEYMCLYTAEGFQGEMTDCEEGCLEWVRKERLNELNLWDGDEIFLNYLAEERPFFSLKLEYRGDLLLKAELDGRELELFEVLNEDGSSAGRIKERSLVHRDGDWHGTVHTWIVRRRENEWELLFQKRSEQKESFPGKYDISSAGHRQAGEDALAAAVRELREELGLCVKPEDLEFLRLRKGVVQENFHGKPYYDREIASLYLYEKPMDTKKLVFQDGEVESVHWVSLKVCREEILAGDSRYCVRPDEIQMISEALEQKKQC
;
A
#
# COMPACT_ATOMS: atom_id res chain seq x y z
N MET A 1 -24.70 -25.66 -16.86
CA MET A 1 -24.89 -24.20 -17.08
C MET A 1 -23.61 -23.50 -16.63
N LYS A 2 -23.25 -22.37 -17.24
CA LYS A 2 -22.10 -21.58 -16.78
C LYS A 2 -22.49 -20.95 -15.43
N LYS A 3 -21.61 -21.01 -14.43
CA LYS A 3 -21.82 -20.35 -13.13
C LYS A 3 -21.98 -18.84 -13.35
N SER A 4 -22.80 -18.21 -12.52
CA SER A 4 -22.96 -16.75 -12.53
C SER A 4 -21.63 -16.07 -12.20
N ASN A 5 -21.38 -14.92 -12.82
CA ASN A 5 -20.28 -14.03 -12.45
C ASN A 5 -20.65 -13.14 -11.25
N LEU A 6 -21.84 -13.29 -10.69
CA LEU A 6 -22.29 -12.63 -9.47
C LEU A 6 -22.18 -13.61 -8.30
N THR A 7 -21.63 -13.15 -7.19
CA THR A 7 -21.44 -13.92 -5.96
C THR A 7 -21.83 -13.12 -4.73
N THR A 8 -22.09 -13.80 -3.62
CA THR A 8 -22.20 -13.19 -2.30
C THR A 8 -21.07 -13.67 -1.42
N LEU A 9 -20.63 -12.83 -0.49
CA LEU A 9 -19.71 -13.21 0.58
C LEU A 9 -20.17 -12.56 1.87
N CYS A 10 -20.23 -13.33 2.95
CA CYS A 10 -20.73 -12.91 4.24
C CYS A 10 -19.74 -13.23 5.36
N TYR A 11 -19.44 -12.23 6.18
CA TYR A 11 -18.78 -12.44 7.47
C TYR A 11 -19.83 -12.39 8.57
N LEU A 12 -20.18 -13.58 9.11
CA LEU A 12 -21.01 -13.66 10.31
C LEU A 12 -20.18 -13.23 11.51
N GLU A 13 -20.74 -12.39 12.37
CA GLU A 13 -20.05 -11.81 13.52
C GLU A 13 -20.64 -12.30 14.84
N LYS A 14 -19.75 -12.70 15.76
CA LYS A 14 -20.10 -13.06 17.12
C LYS A 14 -18.92 -12.86 18.06
N ASP A 15 -19.13 -12.18 19.18
CA ASP A 15 -18.15 -12.05 20.29
C ASP A 15 -16.75 -11.58 19.82
N GLY A 16 -16.70 -10.63 18.87
CA GLY A 16 -15.44 -10.13 18.30
C GLY A 16 -14.75 -11.07 17.30
N CYS A 17 -15.43 -12.13 16.87
CA CYS A 17 -14.98 -13.07 15.85
C CYS A 17 -15.76 -12.92 14.55
N TYR A 18 -15.12 -13.27 13.44
CA TYR A 18 -15.81 -13.63 12.20
C TYR A 18 -15.86 -15.15 12.02
N LEU A 19 -16.95 -15.66 11.48
CA LEU A 19 -17.00 -17.02 10.96
C LEU A 19 -16.24 -17.06 9.64
N MET A 20 -15.16 -17.84 9.60
CA MET A 20 -14.30 -18.00 8.45
C MET A 20 -14.36 -19.44 7.95
N MET A 21 -14.25 -19.63 6.64
CA MET A 21 -14.14 -20.93 5.99
C MET A 21 -12.71 -21.16 5.50
N HIS A 22 -12.06 -22.21 6.00
CA HIS A 22 -10.76 -22.68 5.49
C HIS A 22 -10.96 -23.66 4.35
N ARG A 23 -10.58 -23.25 3.13
CA ARG A 23 -10.86 -23.94 1.87
C ARG A 23 -9.88 -25.09 1.59
N VAL A 24 -10.00 -26.19 2.33
CA VAL A 24 -9.07 -27.34 2.25
C VAL A 24 -9.65 -28.61 1.63
N ARG A 25 -10.95 -28.66 1.37
CA ARG A 25 -11.65 -29.92 1.01
C ARG A 25 -11.90 -30.10 -0.48
N LYS A 26 -11.99 -29.02 -1.25
CA LYS A 26 -12.36 -29.04 -2.67
C LYS A 26 -11.14 -29.21 -3.58
N LYS A 27 -11.18 -30.20 -4.49
CA LYS A 27 -10.14 -30.40 -5.52
C LYS A 27 -10.29 -29.35 -6.63
N GLN A 28 -9.17 -28.77 -7.08
CA GLN A 28 -9.12 -27.72 -8.12
C GLN A 28 -9.91 -26.45 -7.74
N ASP A 29 -9.73 -25.99 -6.52
CA ASP A 29 -10.32 -24.76 -6.01
C ASP A 29 -9.32 -23.61 -6.13
N VAL A 30 -9.74 -22.49 -6.71
CA VAL A 30 -8.93 -21.26 -6.80
C VAL A 30 -8.60 -20.71 -5.42
N ASN A 31 -9.43 -21.03 -4.42
CA ASN A 31 -9.24 -20.63 -3.03
C ASN A 31 -8.52 -21.69 -2.19
N ALA A 32 -7.91 -22.72 -2.77
CA ALA A 32 -7.32 -23.82 -2.01
C ALA A 32 -6.30 -23.33 -0.95
N GLY A 33 -6.57 -23.63 0.33
CA GLY A 33 -5.76 -23.22 1.48
C GLY A 33 -5.96 -21.77 1.93
N LYS A 34 -6.88 -21.03 1.31
CA LYS A 34 -7.26 -19.67 1.73
C LYS A 34 -8.37 -19.71 2.79
N TRP A 35 -8.43 -18.66 3.58
CA TRP A 35 -9.53 -18.38 4.49
C TRP A 35 -10.44 -17.33 3.87
N ILE A 36 -11.73 -17.61 3.77
CA ILE A 36 -12.71 -16.70 3.17
C ILE A 36 -13.96 -16.58 4.04
N GLY A 37 -14.80 -15.59 3.74
CA GLY A 37 -16.17 -15.56 4.27
C GLY A 37 -17.04 -16.69 3.70
N VAL A 38 -18.28 -16.75 4.18
CA VAL A 38 -19.29 -17.74 3.75
C VAL A 38 -20.05 -17.18 2.54
N GLY A 39 -20.24 -17.94 1.49
CA GLY A 39 -20.96 -17.47 0.31
C GLY A 39 -20.63 -18.20 -0.98
N GLY A 40 -21.35 -17.85 -2.05
CA GLY A 40 -21.24 -18.54 -3.33
C GLY A 40 -21.91 -17.80 -4.48
N HIS A 41 -22.23 -18.53 -5.53
CA HIS A 41 -22.71 -17.96 -6.80
C HIS A 41 -24.22 -17.83 -6.85
N PHE A 42 -24.67 -16.80 -7.56
CA PHE A 42 -26.10 -16.62 -7.82
C PHE A 42 -26.62 -17.76 -8.69
N GLU A 43 -27.82 -18.22 -8.38
CA GLU A 43 -28.67 -19.02 -9.24
C GLU A 43 -29.59 -18.13 -10.10
N LEU A 44 -30.21 -18.75 -11.11
CA LEU A 44 -31.07 -18.02 -12.03
C LEU A 44 -32.30 -17.44 -11.30
N GLY A 45 -32.42 -16.12 -11.32
CA GLY A 45 -33.56 -15.40 -10.73
C GLY A 45 -33.34 -14.95 -9.29
N GLU A 46 -32.19 -15.26 -8.68
CA GLU A 46 -31.86 -14.79 -7.33
C GLU A 46 -31.56 -13.28 -7.30
N SER A 47 -32.10 -12.61 -6.28
CA SER A 47 -31.53 -11.36 -5.78
C SER A 47 -30.24 -11.63 -4.98
N PRO A 48 -29.41 -10.60 -4.71
CA PRO A 48 -28.27 -10.75 -3.81
C PRO A 48 -28.67 -11.34 -2.44
N GLU A 49 -29.81 -10.95 -1.89
CA GLU A 49 -30.31 -11.46 -0.61
C GLU A 49 -30.76 -12.91 -0.70
N ASP A 50 -31.42 -13.33 -1.80
CA ASP A 50 -31.80 -14.73 -1.99
C ASP A 50 -30.56 -15.63 -1.99
N CYS A 51 -29.53 -15.23 -2.74
CA CYS A 51 -28.24 -15.94 -2.80
C CYS A 51 -27.56 -15.97 -1.43
N LEU A 52 -27.46 -14.83 -0.74
CA LEU A 52 -26.87 -14.73 0.59
C LEU A 52 -27.52 -15.69 1.59
N LEU A 53 -28.85 -15.69 1.65
CA LEU A 53 -29.60 -16.49 2.61
C LEU A 53 -29.48 -17.99 2.31
N ARG A 54 -29.50 -18.38 1.03
CA ARG A 54 -29.30 -19.76 0.61
C ARG A 54 -27.89 -20.25 0.93
N GLU A 55 -26.86 -19.55 0.45
CA GLU A 55 -25.46 -19.96 0.61
C GLU A 55 -25.08 -20.08 2.09
N VAL A 56 -25.43 -19.10 2.93
CA VAL A 56 -25.15 -19.19 4.37
C VAL A 56 -25.85 -20.39 4.99
N LYS A 57 -27.09 -20.69 4.60
CA LYS A 57 -27.84 -21.83 5.12
C LYS A 57 -27.22 -23.16 4.70
N GLU A 58 -26.83 -23.28 3.43
CA GLU A 58 -26.23 -24.48 2.85
C GLU A 58 -24.83 -24.75 3.43
N GLU A 59 -23.99 -23.72 3.53
CA GLU A 59 -22.60 -23.89 3.95
C GLU A 59 -22.45 -24.04 5.47
N THR A 60 -23.29 -23.35 6.26
CA THR A 60 -23.11 -23.28 7.72
C THR A 60 -24.23 -23.94 8.52
N GLY A 61 -25.39 -24.21 7.92
CA GLY A 61 -26.60 -24.63 8.64
C GLY A 61 -27.32 -23.50 9.38
N LEU A 62 -26.74 -22.30 9.45
CA LEU A 62 -27.31 -21.15 10.16
C LEU A 62 -28.32 -20.39 9.29
N THR A 63 -29.33 -19.81 9.93
CA THR A 63 -30.33 -18.95 9.30
C THR A 63 -30.10 -17.51 9.76
N LEU A 64 -29.77 -16.62 8.82
CA LEU A 64 -29.62 -15.20 9.12
C LEU A 64 -30.96 -14.56 9.52
N THR A 65 -30.90 -13.66 10.50
CA THR A 65 -32.04 -12.86 10.98
C THR A 65 -31.79 -11.36 10.83
N SER A 66 -30.53 -10.94 10.67
CA SER A 66 -30.17 -9.57 10.31
C SER A 66 -28.83 -9.55 9.58
N TRP A 67 -28.72 -8.71 8.54
CA TRP A 67 -27.51 -8.53 7.74
C TRP A 67 -27.39 -7.09 7.26
N LYS A 68 -26.19 -6.70 6.85
CA LYS A 68 -25.88 -5.39 6.26
C LYS A 68 -25.13 -5.62 4.96
N PHE A 69 -25.59 -4.97 3.88
CA PHE A 69 -24.86 -4.94 2.61
C PHE A 69 -23.73 -3.91 2.71
N ARG A 70 -22.47 -4.37 2.67
CA ARG A 70 -21.28 -3.58 3.00
C ARG A 70 -20.53 -3.05 1.80
N GLY A 71 -20.66 -3.69 0.65
CA GLY A 71 -19.98 -3.21 -0.54
C GLY A 71 -20.13 -4.12 -1.74
N LEU A 72 -19.75 -3.59 -2.89
CA LEU A 72 -19.58 -4.34 -4.12
C LEU A 72 -18.10 -4.49 -4.41
N VAL A 73 -17.60 -5.73 -4.46
CA VAL A 73 -16.22 -6.01 -4.81
C VAL A 73 -16.16 -6.58 -6.22
N THR A 74 -15.39 -5.95 -7.10
CA THR A 74 -15.16 -6.42 -8.46
C THR A 74 -13.79 -7.07 -8.54
N PHE A 75 -13.74 -8.39 -8.72
CA PHE A 75 -12.51 -9.12 -8.94
C PHE A 75 -12.30 -9.36 -10.43
N THR A 76 -11.14 -9.00 -10.95
CA THR A 76 -10.76 -9.35 -12.32
C THR A 76 -9.46 -10.14 -12.31
N GLN A 77 -9.44 -11.29 -12.98
CA GLN A 77 -8.24 -12.10 -13.11
C GLN A 77 -7.98 -12.48 -14.57
N GLU A 78 -6.73 -12.30 -14.99
CA GLU A 78 -6.27 -12.65 -16.34
C GLU A 78 -6.56 -14.14 -16.63
N GLY A 79 -7.32 -14.42 -17.68
CA GLY A 79 -7.70 -15.78 -18.09
C GLY A 79 -8.96 -16.35 -17.42
N PHE A 80 -9.44 -15.78 -16.31
CA PHE A 80 -10.62 -16.26 -15.57
C PHE A 80 -11.84 -15.32 -15.68
N GLY A 81 -11.60 -14.04 -16.01
CA GLY A 81 -12.65 -13.05 -16.26
C GLY A 81 -12.95 -12.17 -15.05
N THR A 82 -14.17 -11.66 -14.98
CA THR A 82 -14.62 -10.73 -13.94
C THR A 82 -15.73 -11.35 -13.11
N GLU A 83 -15.59 -11.24 -11.79
CA GLU A 83 -16.57 -11.59 -10.78
C GLU A 83 -17.00 -10.33 -10.01
N TYR A 84 -18.30 -10.24 -9.70
CA TYR A 84 -18.87 -9.18 -8.88
C TYR A 84 -19.45 -9.79 -7.61
N MET A 85 -18.80 -9.49 -6.49
CA MET A 85 -19.11 -10.05 -5.18
C MET A 85 -19.86 -9.02 -4.34
N CYS A 86 -21.09 -9.36 -3.94
CA CYS A 86 -21.83 -8.60 -2.95
C CYS A 86 -21.36 -8.98 -1.55
N LEU A 87 -20.68 -8.06 -0.86
CA LEU A 87 -20.10 -8.26 0.46
C LEU A 87 -21.08 -7.90 1.57
N TYR A 88 -21.29 -8.81 2.52
CA TYR A 88 -22.20 -8.66 3.65
C TYR A 88 -21.51 -8.92 5.00
N THR A 89 -22.08 -8.33 6.05
CA THR A 89 -21.83 -8.74 7.44
C THR A 89 -23.15 -9.10 8.11
N ALA A 90 -23.15 -10.07 9.02
CA ALA A 90 -24.35 -10.48 9.74
C ALA A 90 -24.08 -10.71 11.23
N GLU A 91 -24.76 -9.96 12.10
CA GLU A 91 -24.65 -10.09 13.57
C GLU A 91 -25.77 -10.95 14.17
N GLY A 92 -26.85 -11.19 13.41
CA GLY A 92 -28.03 -11.90 13.87
C GLY A 92 -28.26 -13.16 13.06
N PHE A 93 -28.24 -14.31 13.73
CA PHE A 93 -28.49 -15.62 13.12
C PHE A 93 -28.97 -16.63 14.17
N GLN A 94 -29.56 -17.73 13.70
CA GLN A 94 -30.12 -18.81 14.52
C GLN A 94 -29.80 -20.18 13.92
N GLY A 95 -29.86 -21.22 14.75
CA GLY A 95 -29.59 -22.60 14.35
C GLY A 95 -28.29 -23.14 14.94
N GLU A 96 -27.92 -24.35 14.50
CA GLU A 96 -26.68 -25.02 14.89
C GLU A 96 -25.78 -25.13 13.66
N MET A 97 -24.47 -24.96 13.87
CA MET A 97 -23.50 -25.08 12.78
C MET A 97 -23.41 -26.53 12.29
N THR A 98 -23.42 -26.70 10.98
CA THR A 98 -23.18 -27.99 10.32
C THR A 98 -21.82 -28.03 9.63
N ASP A 99 -21.37 -29.23 9.27
CA ASP A 99 -20.16 -29.41 8.49
C ASP A 99 -20.36 -28.91 7.05
N CYS A 100 -19.34 -28.29 6.47
CA CYS A 100 -19.36 -27.77 5.12
C CYS A 100 -18.60 -28.71 4.18
N GLU A 101 -19.14 -28.96 2.99
CA GLU A 101 -18.44 -29.75 1.97
C GLU A 101 -17.23 -28.99 1.38
N GLU A 102 -17.26 -27.66 1.39
CA GLU A 102 -16.23 -26.82 0.75
C GLU A 102 -15.00 -26.59 1.65
N GLY A 103 -15.14 -26.70 2.97
CA GLY A 103 -14.07 -26.39 3.92
C GLY A 103 -14.38 -26.65 5.39
N CYS A 104 -13.50 -26.20 6.27
CA CYS A 104 -13.72 -26.21 7.72
C CYS A 104 -14.13 -24.81 8.19
N LEU A 105 -15.25 -24.71 8.92
CA LEU A 105 -15.75 -23.45 9.48
C LEU A 105 -15.18 -23.22 10.88
N GLU A 106 -14.63 -22.03 11.12
CA GLU A 106 -14.08 -21.65 12.42
C GLU A 106 -14.39 -20.19 12.78
N TRP A 107 -14.66 -19.94 14.05
CA TRP A 107 -14.77 -18.58 14.59
C TRP A 107 -13.37 -18.03 14.85
N VAL A 108 -12.93 -17.09 14.03
CA VAL A 108 -11.61 -16.46 14.16
C VAL A 108 -11.77 -15.06 14.71
N ARG A 109 -10.98 -14.74 15.75
CA ARG A 109 -10.92 -13.39 16.33
C ARG A 109 -10.50 -12.37 15.27
N LYS A 110 -11.20 -11.23 15.21
CA LYS A 110 -10.93 -10.15 14.24
C LYS A 110 -9.47 -9.68 14.30
N GLU A 111 -8.86 -9.67 15.48
CA GLU A 111 -7.48 -9.24 15.70
C GLU A 111 -6.44 -10.22 15.13
N ARG A 112 -6.85 -11.43 14.74
CA ARG A 112 -5.97 -12.49 14.21
C ARG A 112 -6.14 -12.74 12.72
N LEU A 113 -6.99 -11.96 12.03
CA LEU A 113 -7.26 -12.17 10.61
C LEU A 113 -6.00 -11.99 9.75
N ASN A 114 -5.09 -11.10 10.13
CA ASN A 114 -3.81 -10.88 9.47
C ASN A 114 -2.82 -12.06 9.63
N GLU A 115 -3.09 -13.02 10.52
CA GLU A 115 -2.32 -14.26 10.64
C GLU A 115 -2.77 -15.33 9.64
N LEU A 116 -3.94 -15.16 9.02
CA LEU A 116 -4.52 -16.13 8.10
C LEU A 116 -3.96 -15.97 6.68
N ASN A 117 -3.97 -17.07 5.93
CA ASN A 117 -3.68 -17.04 4.50
C ASN A 117 -4.91 -16.47 3.75
N LEU A 118 -5.00 -15.16 3.65
CA LEU A 118 -6.04 -14.43 2.93
C LEU A 118 -5.59 -14.08 1.50
N TRP A 119 -6.52 -13.59 0.69
CA TRP A 119 -6.16 -12.80 -0.48
C TRP A 119 -5.74 -11.39 -0.03
N ASP A 120 -4.71 -10.79 -0.64
CA ASP A 120 -4.26 -9.45 -0.24
C ASP A 120 -5.38 -8.39 -0.39
N GLY A 121 -6.32 -8.61 -1.31
CA GLY A 121 -7.51 -7.77 -1.51
C GLY A 121 -8.60 -7.99 -0.47
N ASP A 122 -8.66 -9.18 0.14
CA ASP A 122 -9.55 -9.45 1.28
C ASP A 122 -9.10 -8.66 2.50
N GLU A 123 -7.79 -8.55 2.72
CA GLU A 123 -7.25 -7.71 3.80
C GLU A 123 -7.69 -6.25 3.66
N ILE A 124 -7.80 -5.73 2.44
CA ILE A 124 -8.23 -4.35 2.16
C ILE A 124 -9.67 -4.14 2.62
N PHE A 125 -10.61 -4.96 2.15
CA PHE A 125 -12.00 -4.76 2.55
C PHE A 125 -12.25 -5.16 4.00
N LEU A 126 -11.53 -6.13 4.57
CA LEU A 126 -11.63 -6.47 5.99
C LEU A 126 -11.19 -5.30 6.87
N ASN A 127 -10.16 -4.55 6.44
CA ASN A 127 -9.76 -3.31 7.10
C ASN A 127 -10.88 -2.25 7.03
N TYR A 128 -11.55 -2.09 5.89
CA TYR A 128 -12.70 -1.19 5.76
C TYR A 128 -13.92 -1.64 6.57
N LEU A 129 -14.15 -2.94 6.70
CA LEU A 129 -15.19 -3.47 7.58
C LEU A 129 -14.89 -3.12 9.05
N ALA A 130 -13.63 -3.30 9.49
CA ALA A 130 -13.17 -2.96 10.84
C ALA A 130 -13.22 -1.46 11.15
N GLU A 131 -13.08 -0.61 10.12
CA GLU A 131 -13.29 0.84 10.22
C GLU A 131 -14.77 1.25 10.22
N GLU A 132 -15.70 0.28 10.20
CA GLU A 132 -17.14 0.52 10.16
C GLU A 132 -17.56 1.45 9.01
N ARG A 133 -16.87 1.36 7.87
CA ARG A 133 -17.29 2.09 6.67
C ARG A 133 -18.71 1.66 6.26
N PRO A 134 -19.63 2.60 5.98
CA PRO A 134 -21.03 2.26 5.69
C PRO A 134 -21.23 1.40 4.44
N PHE A 135 -20.67 1.84 3.31
CA PHE A 135 -20.69 1.14 2.02
C PHE A 135 -19.49 1.56 1.17
N PHE A 136 -18.94 0.67 0.36
CA PHE A 136 -17.86 0.99 -0.58
C PHE A 136 -17.93 0.14 -1.86
N SER A 137 -17.33 0.65 -2.93
CA SER A 137 -17.04 -0.11 -4.15
C SER A 137 -15.54 -0.37 -4.21
N LEU A 138 -15.12 -1.64 -4.27
CA LEU A 138 -13.71 -2.01 -4.37
C LEU A 138 -13.49 -2.80 -5.65
N LYS A 139 -12.56 -2.37 -6.49
CA LYS A 139 -12.11 -3.14 -7.65
C LYS A 139 -10.71 -3.68 -7.38
N LEU A 140 -10.49 -4.95 -7.70
CA LEU A 140 -9.25 -5.67 -7.50
C LEU A 140 -8.86 -6.40 -8.79
N GLU A 141 -7.65 -6.17 -9.27
CA GLU A 141 -7.12 -6.84 -10.46
C GLU A 141 -5.94 -7.75 -10.09
N TYR A 142 -6.00 -9.00 -10.52
CA TYR A 142 -5.04 -10.05 -10.19
C TYR A 142 -4.39 -10.68 -11.43
N ARG A 143 -3.13 -11.09 -11.28
CA ARG A 143 -2.45 -12.05 -12.16
C ARG A 143 -1.89 -13.20 -11.32
N GLY A 144 -2.48 -14.39 -11.45
CA GLY A 144 -2.22 -15.47 -10.50
C GLY A 144 -2.64 -15.05 -9.09
N ASP A 145 -1.72 -15.15 -8.13
CA ASP A 145 -1.93 -14.74 -6.74
C ASP A 145 -1.54 -13.27 -6.47
N LEU A 146 -1.00 -12.57 -7.47
CA LEU A 146 -0.44 -11.23 -7.30
C LEU A 146 -1.51 -10.16 -7.54
N LEU A 147 -1.78 -9.33 -6.53
CA LEU A 147 -2.63 -8.14 -6.65
C LEU A 147 -1.89 -7.05 -7.43
N LEU A 148 -2.39 -6.70 -8.62
CA LEU A 148 -1.77 -5.71 -9.51
C LEU A 148 -2.38 -4.33 -9.36
N LYS A 149 -3.67 -4.26 -9.06
CA LYS A 149 -4.39 -2.99 -8.98
C LYS A 149 -5.52 -3.07 -7.96
N ALA A 150 -5.71 -2.00 -7.21
CA ALA A 150 -6.86 -1.80 -6.35
C ALA A 150 -7.45 -0.40 -6.55
N GLU A 151 -8.77 -0.29 -6.66
CA GLU A 151 -9.47 1.00 -6.74
C GLU A 151 -10.61 1.02 -5.72
N LEU A 152 -10.63 2.02 -4.85
CA LEU A 152 -11.70 2.27 -3.89
C LEU A 152 -12.54 3.44 -4.37
N ASP A 153 -13.85 3.22 -4.53
CA ASP A 153 -14.83 4.23 -4.95
C ASP A 153 -14.40 5.00 -6.22
N GLY A 154 -13.76 4.27 -7.15
CA GLY A 154 -13.26 4.80 -8.42
C GLY A 154 -11.93 5.56 -8.32
N ARG A 155 -11.26 5.53 -7.18
CA ARG A 155 -9.93 6.11 -6.96
C ARG A 155 -8.91 5.00 -6.76
N GLU A 156 -7.80 5.07 -7.50
CA GLU A 156 -6.71 4.10 -7.38
C GLU A 156 -6.07 4.18 -5.99
N LEU A 157 -5.86 3.01 -5.39
CA LEU A 157 -5.13 2.86 -4.13
C LEU A 157 -3.65 2.67 -4.41
N GLU A 158 -2.81 3.18 -3.53
CA GLU A 158 -1.37 2.96 -3.61
C GLU A 158 -1.03 1.54 -3.16
N LEU A 159 -0.34 0.81 -4.03
CA LEU A 159 0.15 -0.53 -3.76
C LEU A 159 1.67 -0.53 -3.71
N PHE A 160 2.23 -1.06 -2.62
CA PHE A 160 3.66 -1.20 -2.43
C PHE A 160 4.08 -2.66 -2.53
N GLU A 161 5.28 -2.86 -3.08
CA GLU A 161 5.97 -4.14 -2.94
C GLU A 161 6.47 -4.29 -1.50
N VAL A 162 6.14 -5.41 -0.86
CA VAL A 162 6.69 -5.76 0.45
C VAL A 162 8.11 -6.29 0.24
N LEU A 163 9.05 -5.76 1.01
CA LEU A 163 10.45 -6.12 0.98
C LEU A 163 10.82 -6.96 2.21
N ASN A 164 11.87 -7.76 2.05
CA ASN A 164 12.62 -8.28 3.17
C ASN A 164 13.49 -7.17 3.77
N GLU A 165 13.95 -7.38 4.99
CA GLU A 165 14.82 -6.41 5.67
C GLU A 165 16.13 -6.14 4.91
N ASP A 166 16.60 -7.03 4.04
CA ASP A 166 17.78 -6.81 3.20
C ASP A 166 17.52 -6.00 1.92
N GLY A 167 16.26 -5.61 1.67
CA GLY A 167 15.83 -4.86 0.48
C GLY A 167 15.41 -5.73 -0.70
N SER A 168 15.53 -7.06 -0.59
CA SER A 168 15.02 -7.98 -1.62
C SER A 168 13.49 -8.07 -1.58
N SER A 169 12.86 -8.38 -2.72
CA SER A 169 11.42 -8.58 -2.79
C SER A 169 10.96 -9.74 -1.92
N ALA A 170 9.91 -9.55 -1.12
CA ALA A 170 9.21 -10.64 -0.43
C ALA A 170 8.20 -11.37 -1.34
N GLY A 171 8.06 -10.93 -2.60
CA GLY A 171 7.14 -11.52 -3.58
C GLY A 171 5.67 -11.21 -3.31
N ARG A 172 5.37 -10.16 -2.54
CA ARG A 172 4.01 -9.75 -2.18
C ARG A 172 3.78 -8.27 -2.46
N ILE A 173 2.55 -7.94 -2.84
CA ILE A 173 2.09 -6.56 -3.03
C ILE A 173 0.99 -6.30 -2.01
N LYS A 174 1.02 -5.12 -1.40
CA LYS A 174 0.08 -4.76 -0.35
C LYS A 174 -0.30 -3.29 -0.44
N GLU A 175 -1.54 -2.97 -0.07
CA GLU A 175 -2.01 -1.60 -0.02
C GLU A 175 -1.26 -0.80 1.06
N ARG A 176 -0.95 0.47 0.75
CA ARG A 176 -0.13 1.37 1.55
C ARG A 176 -0.54 1.44 3.02
N SER A 177 -1.83 1.61 3.33
CA SER A 177 -2.30 1.69 4.72
C SER A 177 -2.06 0.38 5.48
N LEU A 178 -2.21 -0.77 4.82
CA LEU A 178 -1.94 -2.08 5.41
C LEU A 178 -0.44 -2.35 5.61
N VAL A 179 0.42 -1.82 4.74
CA VAL A 179 1.88 -1.86 4.92
C VAL A 179 2.25 -1.13 6.20
N HIS A 180 1.78 0.11 6.39
CA HIS A 180 2.09 0.88 7.60
C HIS A 180 1.43 0.36 8.87
N ARG A 181 0.25 -0.28 8.76
CA ARG A 181 -0.44 -0.92 9.89
C ARG A 181 0.37 -2.08 10.45
N ASP A 182 0.85 -2.96 9.57
CA ASP A 182 1.60 -4.17 9.96
C ASP A 182 3.11 -3.90 10.05
N GLY A 183 3.49 -2.70 9.63
CA GLY A 183 4.86 -2.22 9.54
C GLY A 183 5.66 -2.87 8.45
N ASP A 184 5.12 -3.47 7.41
CA ASP A 184 5.93 -4.16 6.41
C ASP A 184 7.05 -3.27 5.84
N TRP A 185 8.24 -3.87 5.61
CA TRP A 185 9.32 -3.15 4.96
C TRP A 185 8.90 -2.84 3.53
N HIS A 186 9.10 -1.60 3.10
CA HIS A 186 8.74 -1.15 1.76
C HIS A 186 9.80 -0.20 1.20
N GLY A 187 9.82 -0.07 -0.12
CA GLY A 187 10.88 0.65 -0.83
C GLY A 187 10.52 2.11 -1.08
N THR A 188 11.48 3.00 -0.86
CA THR A 188 11.42 4.39 -1.28
C THR A 188 12.64 4.75 -2.13
N VAL A 189 12.57 5.89 -2.82
CA VAL A 189 13.68 6.43 -3.62
C VAL A 189 13.91 7.87 -3.23
N HIS A 190 15.15 8.21 -2.94
CA HIS A 190 15.55 9.56 -2.57
C HIS A 190 16.61 10.02 -3.57
N THR A 191 16.27 11.03 -4.37
CA THR A 191 17.24 11.64 -5.28
C THR A 191 17.72 12.96 -4.72
N TRP A 192 19.04 13.08 -4.58
CA TRP A 192 19.72 14.31 -4.20
C TRP A 192 20.31 14.98 -5.44
N ILE A 193 19.74 16.12 -5.79
CA ILE A 193 20.24 17.00 -6.84
C ILE A 193 21.33 17.88 -6.24
N VAL A 194 22.53 17.80 -6.82
CA VAL A 194 23.72 18.47 -6.32
C VAL A 194 24.37 19.30 -7.41
N ARG A 195 25.06 20.37 -7.00
CA ARG A 195 25.95 21.11 -7.90
C ARG A 195 27.18 21.56 -7.17
N ARG A 196 28.25 21.78 -7.94
CA ARG A 196 29.45 22.43 -7.45
C ARG A 196 29.44 23.91 -7.79
N ARG A 197 29.64 24.76 -6.78
CA ARG A 197 29.83 26.20 -6.95
C ARG A 197 31.17 26.58 -6.34
N GLU A 198 32.08 27.04 -7.18
CA GLU A 198 33.48 27.26 -6.79
C GLU A 198 34.10 25.98 -6.20
N ASN A 199 34.41 25.97 -4.90
CA ASN A 199 34.99 24.82 -4.19
C ASN A 199 34.02 24.16 -3.19
N GLU A 200 32.74 24.52 -3.24
CA GLU A 200 31.72 23.97 -2.34
C GLU A 200 30.61 23.24 -3.08
N TRP A 201 30.07 22.23 -2.40
CA TRP A 201 28.87 21.53 -2.84
C TRP A 201 27.63 22.28 -2.34
N GLU A 202 26.63 22.38 -3.19
CA GLU A 202 25.29 22.81 -2.85
C GLU A 202 24.29 21.70 -3.18
N LEU A 203 23.28 21.54 -2.33
CA LEU A 203 22.18 20.59 -2.50
C LEU A 203 20.92 21.38 -2.80
N LEU A 204 20.10 20.85 -3.71
CA LEU A 204 18.77 21.39 -3.97
C LEU A 204 17.79 20.79 -2.97
N PHE A 205 17.17 21.62 -2.14
CA PHE A 205 16.06 21.21 -1.29
C PHE A 205 14.75 21.61 -1.94
N GLN A 206 13.74 20.76 -1.86
CA GLN A 206 12.37 21.20 -2.11
C GLN A 206 11.76 21.78 -0.85
N LYS A 207 10.86 22.76 -0.99
CA LYS A 207 9.97 23.21 0.07
C LYS A 207 8.63 22.53 -0.17
N ARG A 208 8.21 21.69 0.77
CA ARG A 208 6.93 20.97 0.72
C ARG A 208 5.78 21.96 0.73
N SER A 209 4.75 21.69 -0.08
CA SER A 209 3.53 22.48 -0.12
C SER A 209 2.86 22.56 1.26
N GLU A 210 2.26 23.71 1.56
CA GLU A 210 1.43 23.90 2.77
C GLU A 210 0.16 23.03 2.77
N GLN A 211 -0.20 22.45 1.62
CA GLN A 211 -1.34 21.55 1.48
C GLN A 211 -1.03 20.09 1.87
N LYS A 212 0.24 19.75 2.15
CA LYS A 212 0.62 18.38 2.54
C LYS A 212 0.10 18.04 3.93
N GLU A 213 -0.44 16.83 4.06
CA GLU A 213 -0.88 16.30 5.36
C GLU A 213 0.29 16.13 6.35
N SER A 214 1.47 15.76 5.83
CA SER A 214 2.70 15.58 6.62
C SER A 214 3.76 16.63 6.30
N PHE A 215 4.26 17.26 7.37
CA PHE A 215 5.36 18.24 7.35
C PHE A 215 5.19 19.40 6.34
N PRO A 216 4.05 20.11 6.33
CA PRO A 216 3.80 21.23 5.42
C PRO A 216 4.85 22.34 5.60
N GLY A 217 5.27 22.96 4.49
CA GLY A 217 6.19 24.10 4.48
C GLY A 217 7.66 23.79 4.81
N LYS A 218 8.01 22.55 5.17
CA LYS A 218 9.39 22.15 5.51
C LYS A 218 10.27 21.92 4.28
N TYR A 219 11.57 22.09 4.46
CA TYR A 219 12.58 21.71 3.48
C TYR A 219 12.85 20.21 3.52
N ASP A 220 12.86 19.59 2.35
CA ASP A 220 12.98 18.15 2.17
C ASP A 220 14.01 17.79 1.08
N ILE A 221 14.28 16.49 0.95
CA ILE A 221 15.11 15.89 -0.10
C ILE A 221 14.69 16.42 -1.48
N SER A 222 15.61 16.53 -2.45
CA SER A 222 15.31 17.15 -3.74
C SER A 222 14.09 16.54 -4.44
N SER A 223 13.98 15.22 -4.40
CA SER A 223 12.79 14.47 -4.78
C SER A 223 12.77 13.14 -4.04
N ALA A 224 11.62 12.75 -3.50
CA ALA A 224 11.45 11.53 -2.71
C ALA A 224 10.06 10.92 -2.86
N GLY A 225 10.00 9.62 -3.11
CA GLY A 225 8.73 8.92 -3.23
C GLY A 225 8.83 7.41 -3.05
N HIS A 226 7.69 6.75 -3.10
CA HIS A 226 7.59 5.31 -2.88
C HIS A 226 7.81 4.55 -4.18
N ARG A 227 8.39 3.36 -4.06
CA ARG A 227 8.43 2.41 -5.19
C ARG A 227 7.06 1.79 -5.35
N GLN A 228 6.49 1.94 -6.55
CA GLN A 228 5.25 1.26 -6.88
C GLN A 228 5.49 -0.24 -7.06
N ALA A 229 4.44 -1.02 -6.93
CA ALA A 229 4.50 -2.46 -7.10
C ALA A 229 5.07 -2.87 -8.48
N GLY A 230 6.12 -3.69 -8.47
CA GLY A 230 6.82 -4.14 -9.70
C GLY A 230 7.73 -3.08 -10.33
N GLU A 231 7.91 -1.92 -9.70
CA GLU A 231 8.76 -0.84 -10.17
C GLU A 231 10.20 -0.98 -9.65
N ASP A 232 11.16 -0.89 -10.57
CA ASP A 232 12.58 -0.80 -10.22
C ASP A 232 12.90 0.55 -9.56
N ALA A 233 13.84 0.55 -8.61
CA ALA A 233 14.20 1.77 -7.86
C ALA A 233 14.71 2.90 -8.77
N LEU A 234 15.45 2.59 -9.83
CA LEU A 234 15.93 3.63 -10.75
C LEU A 234 14.78 4.20 -11.58
N ALA A 235 13.83 3.36 -12.00
CA ALA A 235 12.63 3.81 -12.71
C ALA A 235 11.75 4.70 -11.82
N ALA A 236 11.55 4.32 -10.56
CA ALA A 236 10.84 5.12 -9.57
C ALA A 236 11.52 6.48 -9.38
N ALA A 237 12.85 6.52 -9.19
CA ALA A 237 13.58 7.79 -9.02
C ALA A 237 13.40 8.74 -10.23
N VAL A 238 13.43 8.20 -11.46
CA VAL A 238 13.18 8.98 -12.68
C VAL A 238 11.73 9.49 -12.74
N ARG A 239 10.76 8.67 -12.34
CA ARG A 239 9.33 9.04 -12.29
C ARG A 239 9.09 10.16 -11.28
N GLU A 240 9.56 10.00 -10.04
CA GLU A 240 9.38 10.99 -8.96
C GLU A 240 9.99 12.36 -9.34
N LEU A 241 11.21 12.39 -9.90
CA LEU A 241 11.82 13.63 -10.39
C LEU A 241 10.97 14.34 -11.45
N ARG A 242 10.31 13.56 -12.31
CA ARG A 242 9.43 14.09 -13.34
C ARG A 242 8.09 14.56 -12.77
N GLU A 243 7.50 13.81 -11.85
CA GLU A 243 6.22 14.12 -11.22
C GLU A 243 6.35 15.36 -10.34
N GLU A 244 7.26 15.34 -9.36
CA GLU A 244 7.40 16.40 -8.36
C GLU A 244 8.00 17.69 -8.93
N LEU A 245 9.04 17.58 -9.78
CA LEU A 245 9.83 18.74 -10.25
C LEU A 245 9.68 19.04 -11.75
N GLY A 246 8.99 18.19 -12.51
CA GLY A 246 8.95 18.31 -13.97
C GLY A 246 10.30 18.02 -14.64
N LEU A 247 11.25 17.41 -13.92
CA LEU A 247 12.62 17.20 -14.39
C LEU A 247 12.73 15.88 -15.15
N CYS A 248 12.79 15.96 -16.48
CA CYS A 248 13.05 14.80 -17.32
C CYS A 248 14.55 14.46 -17.32
N VAL A 249 14.92 13.41 -16.59
CA VAL A 249 16.28 12.85 -16.58
C VAL A 249 16.33 11.51 -17.31
N LYS A 250 17.52 11.07 -17.69
CA LYS A 250 17.73 9.68 -18.13
C LYS A 250 18.22 8.81 -16.96
N PRO A 251 17.93 7.49 -16.96
CA PRO A 251 18.41 6.59 -15.92
C PRO A 251 19.94 6.65 -15.71
N GLU A 252 20.72 6.79 -16.79
CA GLU A 252 22.18 6.93 -16.73
C GLU A 252 22.69 8.25 -16.13
N ASP A 253 21.79 9.21 -15.89
CA ASP A 253 22.12 10.48 -15.23
C ASP A 253 22.11 10.36 -13.70
N LEU A 254 21.53 9.28 -13.17
CA LEU A 254 21.40 9.02 -11.74
C LEU A 254 22.48 8.06 -11.27
N GLU A 255 23.28 8.49 -10.31
CA GLU A 255 24.29 7.66 -9.68
C GLU A 255 23.73 7.04 -8.40
N PHE A 256 23.59 5.73 -8.38
CA PHE A 256 23.23 5.01 -7.16
C PHE A 256 24.35 5.12 -6.12
N LEU A 257 24.00 5.55 -4.92
CA LEU A 257 24.93 5.63 -3.80
C LEU A 257 24.88 4.38 -2.93
N ARG A 258 23.75 4.17 -2.25
CA ARG A 258 23.56 3.08 -1.29
C ARG A 258 22.09 2.98 -0.87
N LEU A 259 21.76 1.89 -0.17
CA LEU A 259 20.51 1.77 0.57
C LEU A 259 20.63 2.40 1.96
N ARG A 260 19.55 3.02 2.41
CA ARG A 260 19.35 3.51 3.77
C ARG A 260 18.10 2.86 4.37
N LYS A 261 18.20 2.38 5.61
CA LYS A 261 17.04 1.89 6.37
C LYS A 261 16.50 2.99 7.26
N GLY A 262 15.20 3.26 7.16
CA GLY A 262 14.45 4.12 8.07
C GLY A 262 13.49 3.28 8.90
N VAL A 263 13.43 3.53 10.21
CA VAL A 263 12.39 2.96 11.07
C VAL A 263 11.81 4.09 11.91
N VAL A 264 10.51 4.29 11.77
CA VAL A 264 9.74 5.30 12.48
C VAL A 264 8.50 4.63 13.02
N GLN A 265 8.19 4.92 14.28
CA GLN A 265 6.97 4.45 14.92
C GLN A 265 6.26 5.65 15.50
N GLU A 266 5.07 5.92 14.99
CA GLU A 266 4.21 7.01 15.41
C GLU A 266 2.80 6.50 15.72
N ASN A 267 1.98 7.38 16.28
CA ASN A 267 0.56 7.11 16.49
C ASN A 267 -0.24 8.18 15.73
N PHE A 268 -0.92 7.78 14.67
CA PHE A 268 -1.83 8.65 13.92
C PHE A 268 -3.27 8.32 14.30
N HIS A 269 -4.00 9.32 14.78
CA HIS A 269 -5.42 9.17 15.18
C HIS A 269 -5.69 8.01 16.17
N GLY A 270 -4.73 7.71 17.06
CA GLY A 270 -4.85 6.63 18.05
C GLY A 270 -4.58 5.22 17.48
N LYS A 271 -4.19 5.11 16.21
CA LYS A 271 -3.71 3.86 15.59
C LYS A 271 -2.19 3.88 15.48
N PRO A 272 -1.51 2.76 15.77
CA PRO A 272 -0.08 2.61 15.48
C PRO A 272 0.20 2.80 13.99
N TYR A 273 1.26 3.52 13.68
CA TYR A 273 1.80 3.73 12.34
C TYR A 273 3.27 3.33 12.36
N TYR A 274 3.61 2.28 11.64
CA TYR A 274 4.96 1.74 11.56
C TYR A 274 5.48 1.99 10.15
N ASP A 275 6.49 2.83 10.06
CA ASP A 275 7.10 3.21 8.81
C ASP A 275 8.53 2.65 8.75
N ARG A 276 8.66 1.57 7.99
CA ARG A 276 9.90 0.80 7.80
C ARG A 276 10.31 0.89 6.33
N GLU A 277 11.14 1.88 6.04
CA GLU A 277 11.55 2.21 4.68
C GLU A 277 12.94 1.67 4.35
N ILE A 278 13.10 1.21 3.12
CA ILE A 278 14.40 0.98 2.49
C ILE A 278 14.53 1.97 1.33
N ALA A 279 15.23 3.07 1.59
CA ALA A 279 15.44 4.14 0.63
C ALA A 279 16.66 3.85 -0.26
N SER A 280 16.43 3.80 -1.57
CA SER A 280 17.50 3.82 -2.57
C SER A 280 17.96 5.25 -2.82
N LEU A 281 19.20 5.56 -2.43
CA LEU A 281 19.75 6.91 -2.55
C LEU A 281 20.43 7.10 -3.90
N TYR A 282 20.06 8.15 -4.62
CA TYR A 282 20.63 8.55 -5.91
C TYR A 282 21.20 9.97 -5.86
N LEU A 283 22.26 10.23 -6.64
CA LEU A 283 22.75 11.57 -6.95
C LEU A 283 22.43 11.96 -8.38
N TYR A 284 22.11 13.24 -8.57
CA TYR A 284 22.04 13.89 -9.88
C TYR A 284 22.92 15.15 -9.90
N GLU A 285 23.99 15.14 -10.71
CA GLU A 285 25.00 16.22 -10.76
C GLU A 285 24.93 17.06 -12.06
N LYS A 286 23.99 16.78 -12.96
CA LYS A 286 23.98 17.48 -14.25
C LYS A 286 23.51 18.94 -14.12
N PRO A 287 24.03 19.85 -14.97
CA PRO A 287 23.58 21.24 -14.99
C PRO A 287 22.08 21.34 -15.26
N MET A 288 21.37 22.12 -14.42
CA MET A 288 19.95 22.38 -14.58
C MET A 288 19.58 23.83 -14.22
N ASP A 289 18.50 24.32 -14.83
CA ASP A 289 17.93 25.64 -14.55
C ASP A 289 16.66 25.47 -13.72
N THR A 290 16.72 25.84 -12.43
CA THR A 290 15.58 25.69 -11.52
C THR A 290 14.37 26.53 -11.91
N LYS A 291 14.54 27.55 -12.77
CA LYS A 291 13.44 28.36 -13.28
C LYS A 291 12.58 27.64 -14.32
N LYS A 292 13.06 26.51 -14.86
CA LYS A 292 12.34 25.69 -15.83
C LYS A 292 11.60 24.50 -15.20
N LEU A 293 11.73 24.32 -13.90
CA LEU A 293 11.02 23.28 -13.18
C LEU A 293 9.52 23.59 -13.16
N VAL A 294 8.73 22.53 -13.21
CA VAL A 294 7.27 22.59 -13.15
C VAL A 294 6.86 21.73 -11.99
N PHE A 295 6.42 22.37 -10.92
CA PHE A 295 6.09 21.67 -9.68
C PHE A 295 4.71 21.03 -9.77
N GLN A 296 4.58 19.84 -9.20
CA GLN A 296 3.29 19.22 -8.98
C GLN A 296 2.48 20.04 -7.96
N ASP A 297 1.27 20.44 -8.37
CA ASP A 297 0.36 21.19 -7.51
C ASP A 297 0.01 20.37 -6.26
N GLY A 298 0.01 21.04 -5.11
CA GLY A 298 -0.20 20.39 -3.81
C GLY A 298 0.99 19.63 -3.23
N GLU A 299 2.06 19.36 -3.99
CA GLU A 299 3.25 18.63 -3.53
C GLU A 299 4.43 19.56 -3.19
N VAL A 300 4.87 20.36 -4.17
CA VAL A 300 6.08 21.19 -4.06
C VAL A 300 5.75 22.66 -4.25
N GLU A 301 6.18 23.50 -3.30
CA GLU A 301 5.97 24.95 -3.36
C GLU A 301 7.10 25.65 -4.12
N SER A 302 8.34 25.25 -3.87
CA SER A 302 9.54 25.88 -4.44
C SER A 302 10.78 25.02 -4.20
N VAL A 303 11.90 25.37 -4.83
CA VAL A 303 13.21 24.73 -4.58
C VAL A 303 14.29 25.75 -4.24
N HIS A 304 15.24 25.35 -3.40
CA HIS A 304 16.28 26.22 -2.88
C HIS A 304 17.64 25.50 -2.85
N TRP A 305 18.67 26.17 -3.36
CA TRP A 305 20.05 25.70 -3.22
C TRP A 305 20.59 26.09 -1.86
N VAL A 306 21.14 25.12 -1.13
CA VAL A 306 21.78 25.33 0.17
C VAL A 306 23.17 24.70 0.15
N SER A 307 24.15 25.41 0.72
CA SER A 307 25.51 24.87 0.89
C SER A 307 25.48 23.59 1.73
N LEU A 308 26.20 22.56 1.29
CA LEU A 308 26.35 21.30 2.02
C LEU A 308 26.81 21.53 3.46
N LYS A 309 27.78 22.43 3.66
CA LYS A 309 28.28 22.76 4.98
C LYS A 309 27.16 23.32 5.88
N VAL A 310 26.38 24.27 5.34
CA VAL A 310 25.30 24.93 6.08
C VAL A 310 24.19 23.94 6.42
N CYS A 311 23.64 23.23 5.43
CA CYS A 311 22.53 22.32 5.71
C CYS A 311 22.95 21.14 6.60
N ARG A 312 24.20 20.65 6.48
CA ARG A 312 24.74 19.64 7.39
C ARG A 312 24.77 20.16 8.83
N GLU A 313 25.28 21.36 9.07
CA GLU A 313 25.32 21.96 10.41
C GLU A 313 23.89 22.15 10.97
N GLU A 314 22.96 22.70 10.17
CA GLU A 314 21.58 22.97 10.59
C GLU A 314 20.79 21.67 10.88
N ILE A 315 20.87 20.67 10.00
CA ILE A 315 20.16 19.38 10.17
C ILE A 315 20.71 18.61 11.37
N LEU A 316 22.03 18.57 11.55
CA LEU A 316 22.64 17.90 12.71
C LEU A 316 22.33 18.63 14.03
N ALA A 317 22.11 19.94 13.99
CA ALA A 317 21.65 20.73 15.13
C ALA A 317 20.15 20.59 15.42
N GLY A 318 19.40 19.86 14.57
CA GLY A 318 17.96 19.62 14.76
C GLY A 318 17.09 20.81 14.35
N ASP A 319 17.52 21.61 13.36
CA ASP A 319 16.70 22.71 12.85
C ASP A 319 15.36 22.20 12.31
N SER A 320 14.28 22.67 12.92
CA SER A 320 12.92 22.20 12.65
C SER A 320 12.40 22.55 11.25
N ARG A 321 13.08 23.42 10.50
CA ARG A 321 12.75 23.77 9.11
C ARG A 321 12.96 22.58 8.17
N TYR A 322 13.84 21.65 8.53
CA TYR A 322 14.12 20.47 7.71
C TYR A 322 13.25 19.28 8.11
N CYS A 323 12.85 18.50 7.11
CA CYS A 323 12.24 17.18 7.24
C CYS A 323 13.23 16.07 6.79
N VAL A 324 14.52 16.36 6.82
CA VAL A 324 15.57 15.45 6.36
C VAL A 324 16.21 14.74 7.55
N ARG A 325 16.49 13.46 7.40
CA ARG A 325 17.10 12.64 8.44
C ARG A 325 18.60 12.96 8.61
N PRO A 326 19.10 13.16 9.85
CA PRO A 326 20.51 13.46 10.11
C PRO A 326 21.51 12.42 9.56
N ASP A 327 21.14 11.14 9.58
CA ASP A 327 22.00 10.08 9.05
C ASP A 327 22.06 10.11 7.53
N GLU A 328 20.98 10.49 6.84
CA GLU A 328 20.98 10.60 5.38
C GLU A 328 21.85 11.76 4.90
N ILE A 329 21.73 12.94 5.53
CA ILE A 329 22.60 14.07 5.14
C ILE A 329 24.08 13.75 5.39
N GLN A 330 24.39 12.93 6.40
CA GLN A 330 25.74 12.45 6.63
C GLN A 330 26.21 11.51 5.51
N MET A 331 25.38 10.56 5.07
CA MET A 331 25.69 9.68 3.93
C MET A 331 25.97 10.47 2.65
N ILE A 332 25.16 11.49 2.34
CA ILE A 332 25.37 12.36 1.18
C ILE A 332 26.66 13.16 1.33
N SER A 333 26.94 13.69 2.53
CA SER A 333 28.18 14.42 2.81
C SER A 333 29.42 13.56 2.52
N GLU A 334 29.44 12.33 3.03
CA GLU A 334 30.56 11.40 2.86
C GLU A 334 30.78 11.04 1.39
N ALA A 335 29.70 10.81 0.62
CA ALA A 335 29.78 10.51 -0.80
C ALA A 335 30.36 11.69 -1.62
N LEU A 336 29.90 12.91 -1.34
CA LEU A 336 30.37 14.11 -2.03
C LEU A 336 31.81 14.52 -1.64
N GLU A 337 32.23 14.23 -0.40
CA GLU A 337 33.61 14.45 0.06
C GLU A 337 34.59 13.48 -0.63
N GLN A 338 34.21 12.21 -0.84
CA GLN A 338 35.02 11.24 -1.59
C GLN A 338 35.21 11.67 -3.05
N LYS A 339 34.18 12.25 -3.67
CA LYS A 339 34.27 12.82 -5.03
C LYS A 339 35.23 14.02 -5.16
N LYS A 340 35.53 14.76 -4.08
CA LYS A 340 36.53 15.84 -4.11
C LYS A 340 37.97 15.32 -4.28
N GLN A 341 38.22 14.02 -4.02
CA GLN A 341 39.55 13.41 -4.03
C GLN A 341 39.89 12.69 -5.35
N CYS A 342 38.97 12.62 -6.31
CA CYS A 342 39.15 11.99 -7.63
C CYS A 342 39.47 12.99 -8.74
#